data_AF-A0A672T064-F1
#
_entry.id   AF-A0A672T064-F1
#
_cell.length_a   1.000
_cell.length_b   1.000
_cell.length_c   1.000
_cell.angle_alpha   90.00
_cell.angle_beta   90.00
_cell.angle_gamma   90.00
#
_symmetry.space_group_name_H-M   'P 1'
#
loop_
_entity.id
_entity.type
_entity.pdbx_description
1 polymer ?
#
loop_
_entity_poly.entity_id
_entity_poly.type
_entity_poly.pdbx_seq_one_letter_code
_entity_poly.pdbx_strand_id
1 'polypeptide(L)'
;LLRLSQRPTAQELEQRNILQGQSYKRSEIKRRLTRKLSQRPTVAELQARKILRFHEYVESTHAQDYDRRADKPWTKLTPADKAAIRKELNEYKSSEMEVHENSRIYTRSDTFSTFLIGINEEVFTHTRILRY
;
A
#
# COMPACT_ATOMS: atom_id res chain seq x y z
N LEU A 1 5.53 31.57 38.32
CA LEU A 1 6.08 31.50 36.95
C LEU A 1 7.24 30.51 36.96
N LEU A 2 7.06 29.32 36.37
CA LEU A 2 8.14 28.33 36.27
C LEU A 2 9.29 28.91 35.43
N ARG A 3 10.45 29.12 36.07
CA ARG A 3 11.66 29.71 35.48
C ARG A 3 12.08 28.86 34.27
N LEU A 4 12.11 29.45 33.07
CA LEU A 4 12.65 28.78 31.87
C LEU A 4 14.10 28.31 32.06
N SER A 5 14.83 28.89 33.03
CA SER A 5 16.21 28.51 33.36
C SER A 5 16.36 27.10 33.94
N GLN A 6 15.26 26.44 34.35
CA GLN A 6 15.28 25.04 34.81
C GLN A 6 14.74 24.08 33.76
N ARG A 7 14.53 24.53 32.52
CA ARG A 7 14.06 23.66 31.45
C ARG A 7 15.14 22.61 31.16
N PRO A 8 14.85 21.31 31.31
CA PRO A 8 15.80 20.26 30.96
C PRO A 8 16.15 20.34 29.47
N THR A 9 17.41 20.06 29.17
CA THR A 9 17.93 20.00 27.80
C THR A 9 17.29 18.84 27.02
N ALA A 10 17.31 18.93 25.68
CA ALA A 10 16.79 17.85 24.83
C ALA A 10 17.48 16.51 25.14
N GLN A 11 18.79 16.53 25.40
CA GLN A 11 19.58 15.36 25.75
C GLN A 11 19.17 14.76 27.12
N GLU A 12 18.90 15.57 28.14
CA GLU A 12 18.39 15.09 29.44
C GLU A 12 16.98 14.51 29.33
N LEU A 13 16.13 15.06 28.46
CA LEU A 13 14.81 14.52 28.20
C LEU A 13 14.87 13.20 27.40
N GLU A 14 15.85 13.05 26.49
CA GLU A 14 16.13 11.78 25.80
C GLU A 14 16.67 10.71 26.76
N GLN A 15 17.59 11.06 27.65
CA GLN A 15 18.10 10.18 28.71
C GLN A 15 16.99 9.71 29.67
N ARG A 16 16.02 10.59 29.94
CA ARG A 16 14.82 10.27 30.74
C ARG A 16 13.72 9.58 29.93
N ASN A 17 13.94 9.27 28.66
CA ASN A 17 12.97 8.63 27.76
C ASN A 17 11.67 9.42 27.55
N ILE A 18 11.71 10.74 27.81
CA ILE A 18 10.58 11.67 27.67
C ILE A 18 10.52 12.20 26.23
N LEU A 19 11.67 12.49 25.62
CA LEU A 19 11.79 12.76 24.19
C LEU A 19 12.14 11.47 23.45
N GLN A 20 11.18 10.93 22.72
CA GLN A 20 11.38 9.73 21.89
C GLN A 20 11.42 10.12 20.40
N GLY A 21 12.56 9.89 19.76
CA GLY A 21 12.74 10.10 18.34
C GLY A 21 11.84 9.21 17.48
N GLN A 22 11.65 9.59 16.21
CA GLN A 22 10.83 8.83 15.26
C GLN A 22 11.33 7.39 15.06
N SER A 23 12.64 7.15 15.23
CA SER A 23 13.25 5.82 15.18
C SER A 23 12.75 4.91 16.32
N TYR A 24 12.62 5.43 17.54
CA TYR A 24 12.13 4.68 18.71
C TYR A 24 10.66 4.28 18.52
N LYS A 25 9.81 5.21 18.06
CA LYS A 25 8.40 4.91 17.73
C LYS A 25 8.28 3.81 16.69
N ARG A 26 9.12 3.85 15.65
CA ARG A 26 9.15 2.82 14.60
C ARG A 26 9.60 1.46 15.15
N SER A 27 10.62 1.44 16.02
CA SER A 27 11.09 0.21 16.68
C SER A 27 10.05 -0.39 17.62
N GLU A 28 9.32 0.45 18.36
CA GLU A 28 8.25 -0.02 19.25
C GLU A 28 7.06 -0.60 18.47
N ILE A 29 6.68 0.06 17.36
CA ILE A 29 5.66 -0.47 16.45
C ILE A 29 6.08 -1.83 15.89
N LYS A 30 7.34 -1.95 15.43
CA LYS A 30 7.88 -3.23 14.93
C LYS A 30 7.85 -4.31 16.01
N ARG A 31 8.32 -4.01 17.22
CA ARG A 31 8.31 -4.94 18.37
C ARG A 31 6.90 -5.41 18.72
N ARG A 32 5.97 -4.47 18.83
CA ARG A 32 4.55 -4.75 19.12
C ARG A 32 3.93 -5.60 18.01
N LEU A 33 4.25 -5.31 16.75
CA LEU A 33 3.79 -6.07 15.60
C LEU A 33 4.32 -7.51 15.64
N THR A 34 5.62 -7.72 15.82
CA THR A 34 6.23 -9.05 15.93
C THR A 34 5.54 -9.90 17.00
N ARG A 35 5.32 -9.33 18.20
CA ARG A 35 4.61 -10.02 19.28
C ARG A 35 3.16 -10.36 18.92
N LYS A 36 2.44 -9.45 18.25
CA LYS A 36 1.06 -9.70 17.79
C LYS A 36 0.99 -10.79 16.72
N LEU A 37 1.98 -10.84 15.83
CA LEU A 37 2.04 -11.85 14.77
C LEU A 37 2.39 -13.23 15.33
N SER A 38 3.29 -13.31 16.31
CA SER A 38 3.66 -14.59 16.94
C SER A 38 2.54 -15.16 17.82
N GLN A 39 1.68 -14.31 18.38
CA GLN A 39 0.55 -14.71 19.22
C GLN A 39 -0.79 -14.61 18.47
N ARG A 40 -0.76 -14.71 17.14
CA ARG A 40 -1.98 -14.64 16.35
C ARG A 40 -2.82 -15.91 16.62
N PRO A 41 -4.08 -15.76 17.06
CA PRO A 41 -4.91 -16.92 17.35
C PRO A 41 -5.18 -17.73 16.09
N THR A 42 -5.30 -19.03 16.26
CA THR A 42 -5.62 -19.96 15.15
C THR A 42 -7.07 -19.82 14.72
N VAL A 43 -7.40 -20.32 13.53
CA VAL A 43 -8.80 -20.35 13.04
C VAL A 43 -9.71 -21.13 14.01
N ALA A 44 -9.21 -22.26 14.55
CA ALA A 44 -9.94 -23.08 15.51
C ALA A 44 -10.22 -22.31 16.81
N GLU A 45 -9.26 -21.53 17.32
CA GLU A 45 -9.46 -20.68 18.50
C GLU A 45 -10.47 -19.56 18.24
N LEU A 46 -10.44 -18.95 17.05
CA LEU A 46 -11.41 -17.91 16.67
C LEU A 46 -12.83 -18.48 16.55
N GLN A 47 -12.98 -19.72 16.07
CA GLN A 47 -14.25 -20.44 16.04
C GLN A 47 -14.73 -20.83 17.45
N ALA A 48 -13.83 -21.37 18.29
CA ALA A 48 -14.13 -21.74 19.68
C ALA A 48 -14.60 -20.53 20.51
N ARG A 49 -14.01 -19.36 20.26
CA ARG A 49 -14.41 -18.07 20.87
C ARG A 49 -15.63 -17.44 20.22
N LYS A 50 -16.22 -18.07 19.21
CA LYS A 50 -17.37 -17.58 18.42
C LYS A 50 -17.12 -16.21 17.75
N ILE A 51 -15.87 -15.85 17.50
CA ILE A 51 -15.44 -14.61 16.82
C ILE A 51 -15.56 -14.76 15.30
N LEU A 52 -15.14 -15.92 14.78
CA LEU A 52 -15.25 -16.26 13.35
C LEU A 52 -16.30 -17.37 13.19
N ARG A 53 -17.38 -17.08 12.45
CA ARG A 53 -18.45 -18.03 12.15
C ARG A 53 -18.72 -18.02 10.66
N PHE A 54 -18.69 -19.19 10.03
CA PHE A 54 -19.11 -19.39 8.65
C PHE A 54 -20.48 -20.05 8.67
N HIS A 55 -21.41 -19.56 7.84
CA HIS A 55 -22.66 -20.25 7.62
C HIS A 55 -22.41 -21.42 6.68
N GLU A 56 -22.99 -22.58 7.00
CA GLU A 56 -22.88 -23.77 6.16
C GLU A 56 -23.72 -23.63 4.88
N TYR A 57 -24.82 -22.89 4.98
CA TYR A 57 -25.72 -22.63 3.88
C TYR A 57 -25.36 -21.33 3.15
N VAL A 58 -25.25 -21.41 1.83
CA VAL A 58 -25.04 -20.28 0.93
C VAL A 58 -26.17 -20.27 -0.09
N GLU A 59 -26.95 -19.20 -0.09
CA GLU A 59 -27.98 -18.98 -1.10
C GLU A 59 -27.32 -18.69 -2.46
N SER A 60 -27.82 -19.34 -3.51
CA SER A 60 -27.39 -19.11 -4.88
C SER A 60 -28.60 -18.74 -5.74
N THR A 61 -28.46 -17.67 -6.51
CA THR A 61 -29.46 -17.23 -7.49
C THR A 61 -28.84 -17.25 -8.88
N HIS A 62 -29.69 -17.45 -9.90
CA HIS A 62 -29.22 -17.44 -11.27
C HIS A 62 -28.74 -16.05 -11.67
N ALA A 63 -27.53 -15.98 -12.21
CA ALA A 63 -27.04 -14.78 -12.86
C ALA A 63 -27.81 -14.54 -14.17
N GLN A 64 -27.93 -13.28 -14.56
CA GLN A 64 -28.49 -12.92 -15.85
C GLN A 64 -27.71 -13.59 -17.00
N ASP A 65 -28.41 -14.15 -17.97
CA ASP A 65 -27.84 -14.78 -19.16
C ASP A 65 -27.85 -13.79 -20.33
N TYR A 66 -26.78 -13.02 -20.44
CA TYR A 66 -26.56 -12.07 -21.53
C TYR A 66 -25.08 -12.03 -21.89
N ASP A 67 -24.78 -11.58 -23.11
CA ASP A 67 -23.41 -11.47 -23.57
C ASP A 67 -22.67 -10.33 -22.84
N ARG A 68 -21.66 -10.71 -22.05
CA ARG A 68 -20.77 -9.78 -21.32
C ARG A 68 -19.45 -9.51 -22.04
N ARG A 69 -19.33 -9.93 -23.30
CA ARG A 69 -18.13 -9.66 -24.10
C ARG A 69 -17.99 -8.15 -24.33
N ALA A 70 -16.77 -7.67 -24.20
CA ALA A 70 -16.37 -6.32 -24.53
C ALA A 70 -15.01 -6.35 -25.22
N ASP A 71 -14.80 -5.42 -26.13
CA ASP A 71 -13.50 -5.24 -26.75
C ASP A 71 -12.44 -4.87 -25.72
N LYS A 72 -11.21 -5.32 -25.96
CA LYS A 72 -10.06 -5.10 -25.08
C LYS A 72 -9.06 -4.18 -25.76
N PRO A 73 -9.35 -2.87 -25.90
CA PRO A 73 -8.50 -1.95 -26.67
C PRO A 73 -7.06 -1.88 -26.16
N TRP A 74 -6.83 -2.11 -24.86
CA TRP A 74 -5.50 -2.16 -24.26
C TRP A 74 -4.59 -3.26 -24.84
N THR A 75 -5.15 -4.29 -25.49
CA THR A 75 -4.37 -5.35 -26.14
C THR A 75 -3.75 -4.91 -27.48
N LYS A 76 -4.27 -3.84 -28.08
CA LYS A 76 -3.87 -3.34 -29.41
C LYS A 76 -2.89 -2.17 -29.34
N LEU A 77 -2.41 -1.80 -28.14
CA LEU A 77 -1.54 -0.64 -27.94
C LEU A 77 -0.12 -0.90 -28.43
N THR A 78 0.35 -0.06 -29.36
CA THR A 78 1.74 -0.06 -29.82
C THR A 78 2.69 0.49 -28.75
N PRO A 79 4.02 0.26 -28.86
CA PRO A 79 4.99 0.89 -27.98
C PRO A 79 4.92 2.42 -27.99
N ALA A 80 4.61 3.02 -29.14
CA ALA A 80 4.43 4.46 -29.30
C ALA A 80 3.19 4.97 -28.54
N ASP A 81 2.05 4.27 -28.66
CA ASP A 81 0.83 4.61 -27.92
C ASP A 81 1.07 4.56 -26.41
N LYS A 82 1.75 3.51 -25.95
CA LYS A 82 2.09 3.37 -24.53
C LYS A 82 3.01 4.51 -24.06
N ALA A 83 3.94 4.97 -24.89
CA ALA A 83 4.81 6.10 -24.56
C ALA A 83 4.04 7.42 -24.49
N ALA A 84 3.13 7.65 -25.43
CA ALA A 84 2.25 8.81 -25.44
C ALA A 84 1.35 8.84 -24.19
N ILE A 85 0.68 7.72 -23.88
CA ILE A 85 -0.18 7.59 -22.70
C ILE A 85 0.60 7.81 -21.40
N ARG A 86 1.83 7.29 -21.29
CA ARG A 86 2.67 7.54 -20.10
C ARG A 86 3.01 9.02 -19.95
N LYS A 87 3.33 9.71 -21.04
CA LYS A 87 3.63 11.15 -21.03
C LYS A 87 2.40 11.94 -20.56
N GLU A 88 1.26 11.70 -21.18
CA GLU A 88 -0.01 12.34 -20.86
C GLU A 88 -0.41 12.12 -19.39
N LEU A 89 -0.32 10.88 -18.90
CA LEU A 89 -0.64 10.55 -17.51
C LEU A 89 0.32 11.19 -16.51
N ASN A 90 1.62 11.26 -16.82
CA ASN A 90 2.59 11.91 -15.95
C ASN A 90 2.35 13.42 -15.88
N GLU A 91 2.03 14.05 -17.01
CA GLU A 91 1.67 15.46 -17.08
C GLU A 91 0.43 15.73 -16.22
N TYR A 92 -0.69 15.06 -16.50
CA TYR A 92 -1.93 15.16 -15.73
C TYR A 92 -1.72 14.99 -14.21
N LYS A 93 -0.99 13.94 -13.80
CA LYS A 93 -0.74 13.66 -12.39
C LYS A 93 0.11 14.72 -11.68
N SER A 94 0.92 15.46 -12.45
CA SER A 94 1.84 16.45 -11.91
C SER A 94 1.25 17.86 -11.85
N SER A 95 0.37 18.21 -12.80
CA SER A 95 -0.16 19.57 -12.97
C SER A 95 -1.63 19.71 -12.61
N GLU A 96 -2.46 18.69 -12.86
CA GLU A 96 -3.92 18.82 -12.79
C GLU A 96 -4.55 17.97 -11.68
N MET A 97 -3.99 16.79 -11.41
CA MET A 97 -4.55 15.87 -10.43
C MET A 97 -4.34 16.39 -9.01
N GLU A 98 -5.44 16.72 -8.33
CA GLU A 98 -5.39 17.16 -6.95
C GLU A 98 -4.97 16.00 -6.04
N VAL A 99 -3.86 16.21 -5.31
CA VAL A 99 -3.37 15.27 -4.32
C VAL A 99 -2.99 16.05 -3.06
N HIS A 100 -3.49 15.59 -1.92
CA HIS A 100 -3.13 16.13 -0.62
C HIS A 100 -1.59 16.14 -0.44
N GLU A 101 -1.04 17.21 0.12
CA GLU A 101 0.42 17.45 0.20
C GLU A 101 1.20 16.26 0.79
N ASN A 102 0.73 15.72 1.93
CA ASN A 102 1.34 14.55 2.59
C ASN A 102 1.26 13.24 1.78
N SER A 103 0.40 13.17 0.76
CA SER A 103 0.14 11.98 -0.04
C SER A 103 0.79 12.04 -1.42
N ARG A 104 1.40 13.17 -1.81
CA ARG A 104 2.09 13.33 -3.11
C ARG A 104 3.15 12.26 -3.34
N ILE A 105 3.78 11.76 -2.29
CA ILE A 105 4.76 10.67 -2.35
C ILE A 105 4.19 9.34 -2.86
N TYR A 106 2.87 9.17 -2.82
CA TYR A 106 2.17 7.97 -3.30
C TYR A 106 1.62 8.13 -4.72
N THR A 107 1.76 9.31 -5.33
CA THR A 107 1.40 9.53 -6.73
C THR A 107 2.33 8.69 -7.61
N ARG A 108 1.76 7.68 -8.28
CA ARG A 108 2.51 6.78 -9.17
C ARG A 108 2.87 7.50 -10.47
N SER A 109 4.13 7.89 -10.60
CA SER A 109 4.71 8.30 -11.88
C SER A 109 5.18 7.09 -12.68
N ASP A 110 4.89 7.07 -13.97
CA ASP A 110 5.29 5.98 -14.87
C ASP A 110 6.62 6.36 -15.52
N THR A 111 7.74 6.13 -14.81
CA THR A 111 9.10 6.59 -15.19
C THR A 111 10.11 5.48 -15.56
N PHE A 112 9.71 4.20 -15.59
CA PHE A 112 10.59 3.14 -16.14
C PHE A 112 10.60 3.25 -17.68
N SER A 113 11.62 3.79 -18.34
CA SER A 113 13.09 3.53 -18.38
C SER A 113 13.45 2.30 -19.21
N THR A 114 13.74 2.55 -20.49
CA THR A 114 14.45 1.65 -21.40
C THR A 114 15.97 1.61 -21.14
N PHE A 115 16.47 2.11 -20.00
CA PHE A 115 17.92 2.36 -19.87
C PHE A 115 18.60 1.82 -18.60
N LEU A 116 17.97 1.03 -17.72
CA LEU A 116 18.71 0.55 -16.53
C LEU A 116 18.41 -0.85 -16.02
N ILE A 117 17.81 -1.75 -16.80
CA ILE A 117 17.98 -3.19 -16.54
C ILE A 117 17.98 -3.96 -17.86
N GLY A 118 19.16 -4.43 -18.28
CA GLY A 118 19.31 -5.38 -19.37
C GLY A 118 18.78 -6.76 -18.97
N ILE A 119 17.46 -6.91 -18.89
CA ILE A 119 16.78 -8.21 -18.85
C ILE A 119 15.45 -8.11 -19.59
N ASN A 120 15.40 -8.82 -20.73
CA ASN A 120 14.26 -9.43 -21.40
C ASN A 120 12.90 -8.71 -21.28
N GLU A 121 12.42 -8.22 -22.42
CA GLU A 121 11.07 -7.67 -22.63
C GLU A 121 9.89 -8.63 -22.32
N GLU A 122 10.13 -9.83 -21.78
CA GLU A 122 9.09 -10.82 -21.52
C GLU A 122 8.48 -10.81 -20.11
N VAL A 123 9.02 -10.08 -19.13
CA VAL A 123 8.59 -10.24 -17.71
C VAL A 123 7.74 -9.12 -17.11
N PHE A 124 7.38 -8.06 -17.85
CA PHE A 124 6.53 -6.99 -17.30
C PHE A 124 5.04 -7.10 -17.68
N THR A 125 4.46 -8.29 -17.50
CA THR A 125 2.99 -8.47 -17.45
C THR A 125 2.51 -9.10 -16.14
N HIS A 126 3.24 -8.90 -15.03
CA HIS A 126 2.76 -9.38 -13.73
C HIS A 126 3.15 -8.48 -12.56
N THR A 127 2.49 -7.33 -12.45
CA THR A 127 2.33 -6.66 -11.15
C THR A 127 0.94 -6.95 -10.60
N ARG A 128 0.83 -8.14 -9.98
CA ARG A 128 0.10 -8.38 -8.73
C ARG A 128 -1.34 -7.85 -8.64
N ILE A 129 -2.25 -8.41 -9.44
CA ILE A 129 -3.61 -8.64 -8.93
C ILE A 129 -3.50 -9.88 -8.05
N LEU A 130 -3.65 -9.71 -6.75
CA LEU A 130 -3.87 -10.81 -5.81
C LEU A 130 -5.10 -11.59 -6.29
N ARG A 131 -4.88 -12.73 -6.94
CA ARG A 131 -5.91 -13.76 -7.03
C ARG A 131 -5.73 -14.67 -5.81
N TYR A 132 -6.80 -14.76 -5.03
CA TYR A 132 -7.03 -15.85 -4.08
C TYR A 132 -7.12 -17.17 -4.84
#